data_AF-A0A2A2G261-F1
#
_entry.id   AF-A0A2A2G261-F1
#
_cell.length_a   1.000
_cell.length_b   1.000
_cell.length_c   1.000
_cell.angle_alpha   90.00
_cell.angle_beta   90.00
_cell.angle_gamma   90.00
#
_symmetry.space_group_name_H-M   'P 1'
#
loop_
_entity.id
_entity.type
_entity.pdbx_description
1 polymer ?
#
loop_
_entity_poly.entity_id
_entity_poly.type
_entity_poly.pdbx_seq_one_letter_code
_entity_poly.pdbx_strand_id
1 'polypeptide(L)'
;MVRALIPPAGVHALRSPQNFAKIEARAAHSLTGHGRQLYVLLADKKRLGRPFWTFTLDELRSLMGVADKKSYERWNNFRQWVLEPALAAVNDYGTVEVSMSPEKQGRSVHAVTFRWRWK
;
A
#
# COMPACT_ATOMS: atom_id res chain seq x y z
N MET A 1 9.87 30.07 4.76
CA MET A 1 10.02 29.16 5.91
C MET A 1 8.64 28.55 6.17
N VAL A 2 8.35 27.35 5.65
CA VAL A 2 7.03 26.72 5.78
C VAL A 2 7.11 25.66 6.87
N ARG A 3 6.39 25.90 7.97
CA ARG A 3 6.25 24.96 9.09
C ARG A 3 5.00 24.12 8.83
N ALA A 4 5.17 22.92 8.30
CA ALA A 4 4.06 21.99 8.09
C ALA A 4 3.64 21.39 9.44
N LEU A 5 2.41 21.70 9.85
CA LEU A 5 1.77 21.14 11.03
C LEU A 5 1.30 19.73 10.68
N ILE A 6 1.97 18.70 11.21
CA ILE A 6 1.54 17.31 11.05
C ILE A 6 0.49 17.00 12.12
N PRO A 7 -0.75 16.64 11.75
CA PRO A 7 -1.78 16.26 12.71
C PRO A 7 -1.36 15.01 13.51
N PRO A 8 -1.62 14.96 14.83
CA PRO A 8 -1.13 13.90 15.73
C PRO A 8 -1.63 12.48 15.39
N ALA A 9 -2.69 12.34 14.58
CA ALA A 9 -3.16 11.03 14.11
C ALA A 9 -2.24 10.37 13.07
N GLY A 10 -1.27 11.11 12.49
CA GLY A 10 -0.32 10.61 11.47
C GLY A 10 1.08 10.29 12.00
N VAL A 11 1.32 10.37 13.31
CA VAL A 11 2.69 10.37 13.89
C VAL A 11 3.22 8.95 14.20
N HIS A 12 2.41 7.90 14.02
CA HIS A 12 2.85 6.53 14.29
C HIS A 12 3.58 5.83 13.13
N ALA A 13 3.65 6.43 11.93
CA ALA A 13 4.23 5.77 10.75
C ALA A 13 5.74 6.00 10.55
N LEU A 14 6.41 6.82 11.38
CA LEU A 14 7.78 7.30 11.09
C LEU A 14 8.88 6.77 12.02
N ARG A 15 8.70 5.65 12.71
CA ARG A 15 9.76 5.09 13.57
C ARG A 15 10.33 3.78 13.03
N SER A 16 11.31 3.92 12.11
CA SER A 16 12.68 3.35 12.17
C SER A 16 13.22 2.85 10.82
N PRO A 17 13.98 3.70 10.09
CA PRO A 17 14.70 3.34 8.88
C PRO A 17 16.16 3.04 9.18
N GLN A 18 16.52 1.81 9.59
CA GLN A 18 17.95 1.46 9.74
C GLN A 18 18.39 0.15 9.06
N ASN A 19 17.46 -0.77 8.73
CA ASN A 19 17.80 -2.00 7.98
C ASN A 19 17.24 -2.08 6.54
N PHE A 20 16.48 -1.08 6.08
CA PHE A 20 15.84 -1.10 4.74
C PHE A 20 16.80 -0.76 3.58
N ALA A 21 17.95 -0.14 3.87
CA ALA A 21 18.73 0.60 2.87
C ALA A 21 19.40 -0.24 1.76
N LYS A 22 19.63 -1.55 1.94
CA LYS A 22 20.53 -2.30 1.03
C LYS A 22 19.85 -3.14 -0.04
N ILE A 23 18.58 -3.52 0.15
CA ILE A 23 17.81 -4.28 -0.85
C ILE A 23 16.88 -3.34 -1.66
N GLU A 24 16.49 -2.18 -1.11
CA GLU A 24 15.48 -1.29 -1.70
C GLU A 24 15.95 -0.35 -2.82
N ALA A 25 17.23 -0.03 -2.93
CA ALA A 25 17.70 0.99 -3.88
C ALA A 25 17.41 0.64 -5.35
N ARG A 26 17.43 -0.64 -5.72
CA ARG A 26 17.05 -1.12 -7.06
C ARG A 26 15.53 -1.21 -7.25
N ALA A 27 14.80 -1.73 -6.25
CA ALA A 27 13.34 -1.87 -6.30
C ALA A 27 12.62 -0.52 -6.43
N ALA A 28 13.14 0.50 -5.73
CA ALA A 28 12.62 1.86 -5.79
C ALA A 28 12.89 2.56 -7.13
N HIS A 29 13.79 2.05 -7.99
CA HIS A 29 14.07 2.68 -9.29
C HIS A 29 13.26 2.06 -10.44
N SER A 30 12.90 0.77 -10.38
CA SER A 30 12.11 0.10 -11.43
C SER A 30 10.60 0.29 -11.29
N LEU A 31 10.08 0.28 -10.05
CA LEU A 31 8.67 0.57 -9.79
C LEU A 31 8.44 2.07 -9.75
N THR A 32 7.37 2.56 -10.36
CA THR A 32 6.96 3.98 -10.33
C THR A 32 5.51 4.12 -9.83
N GLY A 33 5.14 5.33 -9.41
CA GLY A 33 3.78 5.66 -8.96
C GLY A 33 3.23 4.72 -7.87
N HIS A 34 1.96 4.34 -8.03
CA HIS A 34 1.23 3.51 -7.06
C HIS A 34 1.83 2.11 -6.86
N GLY A 35 2.54 1.54 -7.85
CA GLY A 35 3.20 0.23 -7.71
C GLY A 35 4.34 0.28 -6.70
N ARG A 36 5.17 1.34 -6.74
CA ARG A 36 6.23 1.57 -5.75
C ARG A 36 5.63 1.75 -4.36
N GLN A 37 4.56 2.53 -4.27
CA GLN A 37 3.89 2.81 -3.00
C GLN A 37 3.32 1.54 -2.37
N LEU A 38 2.60 0.72 -3.14
CA LEU A 38 2.09 -0.57 -2.69
C LEU A 38 3.23 -1.49 -2.22
N TYR A 39 4.33 -1.59 -2.98
CA TYR A 39 5.49 -2.39 -2.57
C TYR A 39 6.04 -1.98 -1.20
N VAL A 40 6.25 -0.68 -0.98
CA VAL A 40 6.76 -0.15 0.30
C VAL A 40 5.81 -0.49 1.45
N LEU A 41 4.49 -0.34 1.25
CA LEU A 41 3.49 -0.69 2.26
C LEU A 41 3.53 -2.18 2.61
N LEU A 42 3.62 -3.07 1.62
CA LEU A 42 3.70 -4.52 1.86
C LEU A 42 5.01 -4.91 2.54
N ALA A 43 6.13 -4.29 2.14
CA ALA A 43 7.43 -4.52 2.76
C ALA A 43 7.46 -4.07 4.23
N ASP A 44 6.80 -2.96 4.56
CA ASP A 44 6.62 -2.51 5.95
C ASP A 44 5.82 -3.55 6.76
N LYS A 45 4.63 -3.94 6.28
CA LYS A 45 3.78 -4.91 7.00
C LYS A 45 4.38 -6.31 7.10
N LYS A 46 5.22 -6.73 6.15
CA LYS A 46 6.00 -7.99 6.23
C LYS A 46 6.78 -8.08 7.54
N ARG A 47 7.31 -6.97 8.06
CA ARG A 47 8.13 -6.93 9.29
C ARG A 47 7.36 -7.39 10.53
N LEU A 48 6.03 -7.40 10.47
CA LEU A 48 5.17 -7.87 11.54
C LEU A 48 5.05 -9.41 11.59
N GLY A 49 5.76 -10.13 10.72
CA GLY A 49 5.86 -11.59 10.73
C GLY A 49 4.63 -12.32 10.20
N ARG A 50 3.67 -11.60 9.59
CA ARG A 50 2.45 -12.17 9.00
C ARG A 50 2.58 -12.25 7.47
N PRO A 51 2.12 -13.33 6.82
CA PRO A 51 2.13 -13.44 5.35
C PRO A 51 0.95 -12.70 4.69
N PHE A 52 0.21 -11.92 5.46
CA PHE A 52 -0.93 -11.15 5.00
C PHE A 52 -1.14 -9.92 5.87
N TRP A 53 -1.81 -8.93 5.31
CA TRP A 53 -2.29 -7.76 6.04
C TRP A 53 -3.59 -7.24 5.45
N THR A 54 -4.46 -6.75 6.33
CA THR A 54 -5.76 -6.18 5.97
C THR A 54 -5.70 -4.68 6.22
N PHE A 55 -5.99 -3.90 5.18
CA PHE A 55 -6.16 -2.46 5.29
C PHE A 55 -7.63 -2.12 5.17
N THR A 56 -8.12 -1.17 5.97
CA THR A 56 -9.41 -0.54 5.67
C THR A 56 -9.31 0.24 4.37
N LEU A 57 -10.42 0.48 3.67
CA LEU A 57 -10.38 1.26 2.43
C LEU A 57 -9.89 2.69 2.66
N ASP A 58 -10.23 3.30 3.80
CA ASP A 58 -9.80 4.67 4.12
C ASP A 58 -8.30 4.74 4.40
N GLU A 59 -7.78 3.79 5.18
CA GLU A 59 -6.34 3.66 5.43
C GLU A 59 -5.62 3.44 4.10
N LEU A 60 -6.08 2.51 3.26
CA LEU A 60 -5.43 2.19 2.00
C LEU A 60 -5.44 3.38 1.03
N ARG A 61 -6.54 4.15 0.93
CA ARG A 61 -6.60 5.36 0.11
C ARG A 61 -5.63 6.44 0.59
N SER A 62 -5.53 6.63 1.90
CA SER A 62 -4.58 7.58 2.50
C SER A 62 -3.14 7.16 2.22
N LEU A 63 -2.83 5.89 2.49
CA LEU A 63 -1.50 5.31 2.28
C LEU A 63 -1.10 5.23 0.81
N MET A 64 -2.06 5.19 -0.12
CA MET A 64 -1.84 5.25 -1.57
C MET A 64 -1.84 6.69 -2.12
N GLY A 65 -1.98 7.71 -1.27
CA GLY A 65 -1.90 9.12 -1.67
C GLY A 65 -3.04 9.58 -2.56
N VAL A 66 -4.22 8.97 -2.42
CA VAL A 66 -5.40 9.24 -3.26
C VAL A 66 -6.66 9.61 -2.47
N ALA A 67 -6.52 9.85 -1.16
CA ALA A 67 -7.65 10.15 -0.28
C ALA A 67 -8.37 11.48 -0.59
N ASP A 68 -7.69 12.42 -1.25
CA ASP A 68 -8.23 13.71 -1.69
C ASP A 68 -9.09 13.63 -2.98
N LYS A 69 -9.05 12.48 -3.68
CA LYS A 69 -9.72 12.28 -4.96
C LYS A 69 -11.07 11.60 -4.77
N LYS A 70 -12.15 12.39 -4.88
CA LYS A 70 -13.55 11.91 -4.81
C LYS A 70 -13.84 10.72 -5.74
N SER A 71 -13.21 10.66 -6.91
CA SER A 71 -13.38 9.56 -7.87
C SER A 71 -12.99 8.20 -7.30
N TYR A 72 -12.10 8.14 -6.31
CA TYR A 72 -11.63 6.92 -5.68
C TYR A 72 -12.33 6.59 -4.34
N GLU A 73 -13.29 7.40 -3.91
CA GLU A 73 -14.23 7.00 -2.84
C GLU A 73 -15.01 5.75 -3.25
N ARG A 74 -15.36 5.66 -4.54
CA ARG A 74 -15.99 4.47 -5.13
C ARG A 74 -14.98 3.34 -5.27
N TRP A 75 -15.24 2.23 -4.57
CA TRP A 75 -14.40 1.01 -4.59
C TRP A 75 -14.00 0.58 -6.00
N ASN A 76 -14.94 0.49 -6.94
CA ASN A 76 -14.64 0.02 -8.30
C ASN A 76 -13.56 0.87 -9.00
N ASN A 77 -13.63 2.20 -8.84
CA ASN A 77 -12.66 3.10 -9.44
C ASN A 77 -11.29 2.96 -8.76
N PHE A 78 -11.27 2.91 -7.43
CA PHE A 78 -10.02 2.74 -6.68
C PHE A 78 -9.35 1.42 -7.03
N ARG A 79 -10.13 0.33 -7.08
CA ARG A 79 -9.65 -0.99 -7.48
C ARG A 79 -9.07 -0.98 -8.89
N GLN A 80 -9.85 -0.54 -9.88
CA GLN A 80 -9.50 -0.64 -11.30
C GLN A 80 -8.30 0.25 -11.68
N TRP A 81 -8.23 1.46 -11.15
CA TRP A 81 -7.25 2.46 -11.61
C TRP A 81 -6.03 2.60 -10.70
N VAL A 82 -6.10 2.08 -9.47
CA VAL A 82 -5.01 2.21 -8.50
C VAL A 82 -4.51 0.85 -8.07
N LEU A 83 -5.38 0.01 -7.49
CA LEU A 83 -4.92 -1.24 -6.87
C LEU A 83 -4.54 -2.31 -7.88
N GLU A 84 -5.33 -2.54 -8.92
CA GLU A 84 -5.02 -3.54 -9.95
C GLU A 84 -3.72 -3.22 -10.72
N PRO A 85 -3.51 -1.99 -11.22
CA PRO A 85 -2.24 -1.62 -11.85
C PRO A 85 -1.04 -1.71 -10.89
N ALA A 86 -1.22 -1.29 -9.63
CA ALA A 86 -0.15 -1.38 -8.64
C ALA A 86 0.20 -2.84 -8.30
N LEU A 87 -0.81 -3.70 -8.14
CA LEU A 87 -0.62 -5.12 -7.87
C LEU A 87 0.08 -5.83 -9.03
N ALA A 88 -0.31 -5.53 -10.27
CA ALA A 88 0.35 -6.04 -11.47
C ALA A 88 1.83 -5.64 -11.50
N ALA A 89 2.14 -4.35 -11.30
CA ALA A 89 3.52 -3.87 -11.29
C ALA A 89 4.38 -4.56 -10.19
N VAL A 90 3.82 -4.75 -8.99
CA VAL A 90 4.50 -5.44 -7.88
C VAL A 90 4.80 -6.91 -8.21
N ASN A 91 3.84 -7.60 -8.83
CA ASN A 91 4.03 -9.00 -9.24
C ASN A 91 5.02 -9.13 -10.42
N ASP A 92 4.95 -8.24 -11.40
CA ASP A 92 5.86 -8.20 -12.54
C ASP A 92 7.32 -7.93 -12.13
N TYR A 93 7.53 -7.18 -11.04
CA TYR A 93 8.86 -6.99 -10.45
C TYR A 93 9.49 -8.31 -9.97
N GLY A 94 8.68 -9.32 -9.65
CA GLY A 94 9.13 -10.69 -9.45
C GLY A 94 9.78 -11.01 -8.10
N THR A 95 9.95 -10.04 -7.19
CA THR A 95 10.52 -10.26 -5.84
C THR A 95 9.49 -10.81 -4.84
N VAL A 96 8.20 -10.55 -5.10
CA VAL A 96 7.10 -10.98 -4.25
C VAL A 96 5.92 -11.38 -5.12
N GLU A 97 5.26 -12.47 -4.73
CA GLU A 97 3.95 -12.85 -5.27
C GLU A 97 2.89 -12.33 -4.32
N VAL A 98 1.99 -11.48 -4.82
CA VAL A 98 0.96 -10.81 -4.03
C VAL A 98 -0.40 -11.04 -4.66
N SER A 99 -1.39 -11.35 -3.82
CA SER A 99 -2.79 -11.37 -4.18
C SER A 99 -3.60 -10.43 -3.30
N MET A 100 -4.74 -9.96 -3.83
CA MET A 100 -5.62 -9.01 -3.17
C MET A 100 -7.03 -9.61 -3.09
N SER A 101 -7.67 -9.53 -1.92
CA SER A 101 -9.04 -10.01 -1.69
C SER A 101 -9.88 -8.93 -0.99
N PRO A 102 -10.99 -8.46 -1.58
CA PRO A 102 -11.87 -7.48 -0.94
C PRO A 102 -12.71 -8.13 0.16
N GLU A 103 -12.88 -7.42 1.27
CA GLU A 103 -13.72 -7.84 2.38
C GLU A 103 -15.01 -7.01 2.41
N LYS A 104 -16.15 -7.69 2.38
CA LYS A 104 -17.47 -7.07 2.34
C LYS A 104 -18.06 -6.93 3.74
N GLN A 105 -18.67 -5.78 3.99
CA GLN A 105 -19.58 -5.54 5.10
C GLN A 105 -20.94 -5.18 4.51
N GLY A 106 -21.88 -6.14 4.56
CA GLY A 106 -23.13 -6.06 3.83
C GLY A 106 -22.89 -6.01 2.32
N ARG A 107 -23.37 -4.95 1.65
CA ARG A 107 -23.23 -4.77 0.19
C ARG A 107 -21.96 -4.00 -0.21
N SER A 108 -21.25 -3.42 0.76
CA SER A 108 -20.10 -2.55 0.51
C SER A 108 -18.79 -3.26 0.84
N VAL A 109 -17.73 -2.97 0.09
CA VAL A 109 -16.36 -3.35 0.49
C VAL A 109 -15.89 -2.35 1.53
N HIS A 110 -15.35 -2.84 2.64
CA HIS A 110 -14.88 -2.01 3.76
C HIS A 110 -13.37 -2.12 3.99
N ALA A 111 -12.78 -3.24 3.58
CA ALA A 111 -11.37 -3.54 3.73
C ALA A 111 -10.85 -4.40 2.57
N VAL A 112 -9.53 -4.49 2.47
CA VAL A 112 -8.82 -5.29 1.48
C VAL A 112 -7.69 -6.03 2.16
N THR A 113 -7.68 -7.34 1.98
CA THR A 113 -6.60 -8.20 2.47
C THR A 113 -5.61 -8.48 1.34
N PHE A 114 -4.36 -8.13 1.58
CA PHE A 114 -3.24 -8.52 0.74
C PHE A 114 -2.56 -9.74 1.35
N ARG A 115 -2.37 -10.79 0.55
CA ARG A 115 -1.58 -11.96 0.90
C ARG A 115 -0.33 -11.96 0.05
N TRP A 116 0.80 -12.34 0.63
CA TRP A 116 2.07 -12.33 -0.09
C TRP A 116 2.94 -13.54 0.22
N ARG A 117 3.80 -13.85 -0.75
CA ARG A 117 4.91 -14.77 -0.63
C ARG A 117 6.15 -14.11 -1.20
N TRP A 118 7.10 -13.78 -0.32
CA TRP A 118 8.40 -13.25 -0.74
C TRP A 118 9.27 -14.41 -1.23
N LYS A 119 10.01 -14.18 -2.32
CA LYS A 119 10.97 -15.15 -2.83
C LYS A 119 12.30 -15.06 -2.09
#